data_AF-A0A2G9NWL8-F1
#
_entry.id   AF-A0A2G9NWL8-F1
#
_cell.length_a   1.000
_cell.length_b   1.000
_cell.length_c   1.000
_cell.angle_alpha   90.00
_cell.angle_beta   90.00
_cell.angle_gamma   90.00
#
_symmetry.space_group_name_H-M   'P 1'
#
loop_
_entity.id
_entity.type
_entity.pdbx_description
1 polymer ?
#
loop_
_entity_poly.entity_id
_entity_poly.type
_entity_poly.pdbx_seq_one_letter_code
_entity_poly.pdbx_strand_id
1 'polypeptide(L)'
;MVESIINTKKSLILTQKELEVINKKLSGTKLNQQDSNYLSKYIRPKLNEIKTIDAESLLGKLKYNQKSKSIDNKIINIITKVIKPKAIILYGSIIQNNYKNYKDIDILIVTKKKNWKKLREKYELISKIEEKLKGNLITPDIQIIDYESLRLQYPHNPSLIYQLKDLKIIYGNINIPHKIELSKLDLSIKLDWSEVMDNSSKEIYGALRNTILVRLLLRGVIDNKLLKESLTEQLGINILNKLKNNTASKIEKRLSLNYLKHLNKITKEEISQSGKDWSDKIIKQYN
;
A
#
# COMPACT_ATOMS: atom_id res chain seq x y z
N MET A 1 -10.34 18.19 -13.34
CA MET A 1 -10.23 16.80 -12.84
C MET A 1 -10.88 16.62 -11.46
N VAL A 2 -10.84 17.60 -10.56
CA VAL A 2 -11.72 17.64 -9.37
C VAL A 2 -13.20 17.74 -9.77
N GLU A 3 -13.52 18.51 -10.82
CA GLU A 3 -14.89 18.70 -11.31
C GLU A 3 -15.52 17.48 -12.01
N SER A 4 -14.72 16.62 -12.67
CA SER A 4 -15.24 15.40 -13.32
C SER A 4 -15.49 14.26 -12.33
N ILE A 5 -14.88 14.31 -11.14
CA ILE A 5 -15.16 13.40 -10.01
C ILE A 5 -16.39 13.89 -9.23
N ILE A 6 -16.66 15.21 -9.23
CA ILE A 6 -17.83 15.79 -8.55
C ILE A 6 -19.14 15.48 -9.30
N ASN A 7 -19.12 15.44 -10.64
CA ASN A 7 -20.36 15.24 -11.41
C ASN A 7 -20.91 13.81 -11.44
N THR A 8 -20.12 12.79 -11.09
CA THR A 8 -20.60 11.39 -10.92
C THR A 8 -20.74 10.96 -9.45
N LYS A 9 -20.40 11.80 -8.47
CA LYS A 9 -20.39 11.47 -7.01
C LYS A 9 -21.38 12.26 -6.14
N LYS A 10 -22.38 12.94 -6.71
CA LYS A 10 -23.62 13.25 -5.96
C LYS A 10 -24.42 11.93 -5.90
N SER A 11 -24.46 11.13 -4.85
CA SER A 11 -24.48 11.45 -3.43
C SER A 11 -24.17 10.17 -2.62
N LEU A 12 -23.01 10.11 -1.95
CA LEU A 12 -22.82 9.16 -0.83
C LEU A 12 -23.60 9.60 0.42
N ILE A 13 -24.24 10.77 0.36
CA ILE A 13 -25.13 11.28 1.40
C ILE A 13 -26.53 10.69 1.18
N LEU A 14 -27.10 10.11 2.24
CA LEU A 14 -28.49 9.67 2.27
C LEU A 14 -29.39 10.91 2.28
N THR A 15 -30.31 10.98 1.33
CA THR A 15 -31.36 12.01 1.26
C THR A 15 -32.38 11.81 2.38
N GLN A 16 -33.17 12.84 2.67
CA GLN A 16 -34.27 12.74 3.65
C GLN A 16 -35.22 11.58 3.33
N LYS A 17 -35.56 11.38 2.05
CA LYS A 17 -36.43 10.29 1.63
C LYS A 17 -35.80 8.90 1.88
N GLU A 18 -34.50 8.78 1.66
CA GLU A 18 -33.77 7.55 1.93
C GLU A 18 -33.70 7.25 3.43
N LEU A 19 -33.50 8.28 4.26
CA LEU A 19 -33.53 8.18 5.72
C LEU A 19 -34.91 7.76 6.24
N GLU A 20 -36.00 8.32 5.70
CA GLU A 20 -37.37 7.89 6.01
C GLU A 20 -37.58 6.40 5.75
N VAL A 21 -37.18 5.93 4.56
CA VAL A 21 -37.33 4.51 4.18
C VAL A 21 -36.48 3.60 5.07
N ILE A 22 -35.25 4.01 5.41
CA ILE A 22 -34.41 3.30 6.38
C ILE A 22 -35.10 3.21 7.74
N ASN A 23 -35.60 4.34 8.26
CA ASN A 23 -36.26 4.40 9.56
C ASN A 23 -37.51 3.52 9.58
N LYS A 24 -38.37 3.57 8.55
CA LYS A 24 -39.53 2.67 8.42
C LYS A 24 -39.10 1.20 8.46
N LYS A 25 -37.99 0.85 7.80
CA LYS A 25 -37.49 -0.52 7.78
C LYS A 25 -36.93 -0.96 9.14
N LEU A 26 -36.21 -0.09 9.83
CA LEU A 26 -35.66 -0.35 11.17
C LEU A 26 -36.74 -0.42 12.25
N SER A 27 -37.82 0.36 12.14
CA SER A 27 -38.97 0.34 13.04
C SER A 27 -39.95 -0.81 12.77
N GLY A 28 -39.65 -1.71 11.82
CA GLY A 28 -40.52 -2.83 11.45
C GLY A 28 -41.80 -2.43 10.71
N THR A 29 -41.91 -1.18 10.25
CA THR A 29 -43.07 -0.70 9.49
C THR A 29 -43.08 -1.31 8.08
N LYS A 30 -44.27 -1.70 7.58
CA LYS A 30 -44.41 -2.26 6.23
C LYS A 30 -44.04 -1.22 5.18
N LEU A 31 -43.12 -1.57 4.29
CA LEU A 31 -42.73 -0.72 3.17
C LEU A 31 -43.77 -0.84 2.05
N ASN A 32 -44.15 0.29 1.44
CA ASN A 32 -44.94 0.27 0.21
C ASN A 32 -44.05 -0.04 -1.02
N GLN A 33 -44.66 -0.20 -2.19
CA GLN A 33 -43.93 -0.56 -3.41
C GLN A 33 -42.85 0.48 -3.78
N GLN A 34 -43.14 1.76 -3.58
CA GLN A 34 -42.21 2.85 -3.84
C GLN A 34 -41.02 2.83 -2.86
N ASP A 35 -41.28 2.64 -1.57
CA ASP A 35 -40.28 2.52 -0.51
C ASP A 35 -39.37 1.30 -0.74
N SER A 36 -39.96 0.16 -1.16
CA SER A 36 -39.21 -1.06 -1.51
C SER A 36 -38.29 -0.86 -2.72
N ASN A 37 -38.79 -0.16 -3.75
CA ASN A 37 -38.00 0.23 -4.91
C ASN A 37 -36.86 1.19 -4.50
N TYR A 38 -37.12 2.15 -3.62
CA TYR A 38 -36.12 3.07 -3.09
C TYR A 38 -35.02 2.34 -2.32
N LEU A 39 -35.42 1.43 -1.43
CA LEU A 39 -34.50 0.61 -0.65
C LEU A 39 -33.56 -0.20 -1.56
N SER A 40 -34.10 -0.78 -2.61
CA SER A 40 -33.34 -1.66 -3.50
C SER A 40 -32.44 -0.92 -4.49
N LYS A 41 -32.93 0.17 -5.10
CA LYS A 41 -32.23 0.86 -6.18
C LYS A 41 -31.27 1.96 -5.69
N TYR A 42 -31.50 2.56 -4.53
CA TYR A 42 -30.72 3.72 -4.08
C TYR A 42 -30.05 3.49 -2.71
N ILE A 43 -30.77 2.95 -1.74
CA ILE A 43 -30.22 2.79 -0.37
C ILE A 43 -29.23 1.64 -0.28
N ARG A 44 -29.62 0.42 -0.69
CA ARG A 44 -28.74 -0.77 -0.62
C ARG A 44 -27.42 -0.57 -1.36
N PRO A 45 -27.38 0.00 -2.60
CA PRO A 45 -26.12 0.29 -3.28
C PRO A 45 -25.22 1.21 -2.46
N LYS A 46 -25.73 2.35 -1.97
CA LYS A 46 -24.96 3.30 -1.13
C LYS A 46 -24.45 2.65 0.16
N LEU A 47 -25.29 1.89 0.86
CA LEU A 47 -24.90 1.20 2.08
C LEU A 47 -23.87 0.10 1.82
N ASN A 48 -23.97 -0.62 0.69
CA ASN A 48 -22.97 -1.60 0.28
C ASN A 48 -21.63 -0.93 -0.04
N GLU A 49 -21.64 0.22 -0.71
CA GLU A 49 -20.43 1.03 -0.92
C GLU A 49 -19.83 1.48 0.42
N ILE A 50 -20.64 2.03 1.33
CA ILE A 50 -20.19 2.45 2.66
C ILE A 50 -19.65 1.26 3.47
N LYS A 51 -20.28 0.08 3.38
CA LYS A 51 -19.82 -1.15 4.04
C LYS A 51 -18.39 -1.53 3.64
N THR A 52 -17.96 -1.19 2.43
CA THR A 52 -16.59 -1.44 1.98
C THR A 52 -15.58 -0.40 2.47
N ILE A 53 -16.06 0.75 2.99
CA ILE A 53 -15.21 1.82 3.52
C ILE A 53 -14.90 1.56 4.99
N ASP A 54 -13.62 1.44 5.32
CA ASP A 54 -13.15 1.49 6.71
C ASP A 54 -13.18 2.94 7.22
N ALA A 55 -14.35 3.36 7.72
CA ALA A 55 -14.60 4.71 8.19
C ALA A 55 -13.65 5.11 9.34
N GLU A 56 -13.32 4.17 10.24
CA GLU A 56 -12.43 4.43 11.37
C GLU A 56 -11.00 4.69 10.89
N SER A 57 -10.49 3.88 9.95
CA SER A 57 -9.18 4.13 9.33
C SER A 57 -9.14 5.46 8.58
N LEU A 58 -10.19 5.78 7.81
CA LEU A 58 -10.26 7.03 7.07
C LEU A 58 -10.27 8.25 8.00
N LEU A 59 -11.12 8.23 9.04
CA LEU A 59 -11.15 9.28 10.07
C LEU A 59 -9.80 9.40 10.78
N GLY A 60 -9.15 8.26 11.06
CA GLY A 60 -7.80 8.21 11.59
C GLY A 60 -6.77 8.93 10.72
N LYS A 61 -6.85 8.75 9.39
CA LYS A 61 -5.97 9.40 8.40
C LYS A 61 -6.27 10.90 8.23
N LEU A 62 -7.54 11.31 8.32
CA LEU A 62 -7.97 12.72 8.19
C LEU A 62 -7.75 13.54 9.45
N LYS A 63 -7.63 12.91 10.62
CA LYS A 63 -7.45 13.59 11.89
C LYS A 63 -6.18 14.45 11.85
N TYR A 64 -6.34 15.75 12.15
CA TYR A 64 -5.22 16.67 12.27
C TYR A 64 -4.20 16.16 13.29
N ASN A 65 -2.93 16.11 12.89
CA ASN A 65 -1.85 15.66 13.73
C ASN A 65 -0.70 16.70 13.70
N GLN A 66 -0.59 17.51 14.74
CA GLN A 66 0.46 18.52 14.83
C GLN A 66 1.86 17.90 14.88
N LYS A 67 2.00 16.74 15.54
CA LYS A 67 3.26 15.99 15.59
C LYS A 67 3.69 15.57 14.19
N SER A 68 2.77 15.10 13.34
CA SER A 68 3.09 14.72 11.96
C SER A 68 3.65 15.90 11.18
N LYS A 69 3.03 17.08 11.29
CA LYS A 69 3.50 18.29 10.58
C LYS A 69 4.90 18.72 11.00
N SER A 70 5.20 18.61 12.30
CA SER A 70 6.56 18.89 12.82
C SER A 70 7.59 17.91 12.26
N ILE A 71 7.27 16.61 12.22
CA ILE A 71 8.14 15.58 11.66
C ILE A 71 8.35 15.81 10.16
N ASP A 72 7.28 16.07 9.41
CA ASP A 72 7.35 16.35 7.97
C ASP A 72 8.28 17.52 7.69
N ASN A 73 8.08 18.66 8.36
CA ASN A 73 8.92 19.85 8.18
C ASN A 73 10.40 19.57 8.50
N LYS A 74 10.69 18.77 9.53
CA LYS A 74 12.06 18.37 9.86
C LYS A 74 12.69 17.53 8.75
N ILE A 75 11.96 16.52 8.26
CA ILE A 75 12.40 15.66 7.14
C ILE A 75 12.71 16.52 5.91
N ILE A 76 11.79 17.42 5.56
CA ILE A 76 11.94 18.35 4.43
C ILE A 76 13.21 19.17 4.59
N ASN A 77 13.36 19.85 5.73
CA ASN A 77 14.50 20.74 5.99
C ASN A 77 15.86 20.03 5.93
N ILE A 78 15.94 18.78 6.39
CA ILE A 78 17.18 18.00 6.34
C ILE A 78 17.48 17.56 4.92
N ILE A 79 16.49 17.01 4.21
CA ILE A 79 16.67 16.50 2.85
C ILE A 79 17.02 17.64 1.88
N THR A 80 16.30 18.76 1.92
CA THR A 80 16.52 19.88 0.99
C THR A 80 17.88 20.57 1.19
N LYS A 81 18.51 20.42 2.37
CA LYS A 81 19.88 20.89 2.63
C LYS A 81 20.96 19.98 2.03
N VAL A 82 20.64 18.72 1.74
CA VAL A 82 21.60 17.74 1.22
C VAL A 82 21.44 17.54 -0.29
N ILE A 83 20.20 17.52 -0.77
CA ILE A 83 19.87 17.28 -2.18
C ILE A 83 18.72 18.18 -2.60
N LYS A 84 18.59 18.45 -3.90
CA LYS A 84 17.46 19.20 -4.48
C LYS A 84 16.38 18.23 -4.97
N PRO A 85 15.38 17.86 -4.15
CA PRO A 85 14.33 16.96 -4.57
C PRO A 85 13.35 17.64 -5.53
N LYS A 86 12.77 16.85 -6.43
CA LYS A 86 11.52 17.16 -7.13
C LYS A 86 10.33 16.93 -6.20
N ALA A 87 10.35 15.84 -5.43
CA ALA A 87 9.36 15.53 -4.41
C ALA A 87 9.95 14.71 -3.27
N ILE A 88 9.35 14.81 -2.08
CA ILE A 88 9.62 13.93 -0.94
C ILE A 88 8.31 13.24 -0.58
N ILE A 89 8.33 11.91 -0.56
CA ILE A 89 7.16 11.07 -0.38
C ILE A 89 7.39 10.20 0.83
N LEU A 90 6.45 10.22 1.76
CA LEU A 90 6.38 9.28 2.86
C LEU A 90 5.39 8.17 2.51
N TYR A 91 5.68 6.95 2.93
CA TYR A 91 4.80 5.81 2.74
C TYR A 91 4.93 4.82 3.89
N GLY A 92 4.24 3.68 3.79
CA GLY A 92 4.32 2.63 4.78
C GLY A 92 3.51 2.92 6.06
N SER A 93 3.96 2.34 7.17
CA SER A 93 3.16 2.26 8.40
C SER A 93 2.89 3.63 9.04
N ILE A 94 3.77 4.61 8.84
CA ILE A 94 3.62 5.97 9.37
C ILE A 94 2.37 6.68 8.81
N ILE A 95 2.09 6.49 7.51
CA ILE A 95 0.93 7.08 6.85
C ILE A 95 -0.34 6.33 7.24
N GLN A 96 -0.27 5.00 7.28
CA GLN A 96 -1.41 4.17 7.66
C GLN A 96 -1.89 4.43 9.09
N ASN A 97 -0.96 4.65 10.02
CA ASN A 97 -1.25 4.86 11.44
C ASN A 97 -1.34 6.34 11.84
N ASN A 98 -1.25 7.27 10.89
CA ASN A 98 -1.18 8.71 11.14
C ASN A 98 -0.21 9.04 12.29
N TYR A 99 1.04 8.55 12.21
CA TYR A 99 2.14 8.87 13.14
C TYR A 99 1.89 8.49 14.62
N LYS A 100 0.88 7.67 14.94
CA LYS A 100 0.60 7.25 16.32
C LYS A 100 1.66 6.26 16.85
N ASN A 101 1.95 5.21 16.09
CA ASN A 101 2.87 4.13 16.46
C ASN A 101 3.71 3.72 15.24
N TYR A 102 4.88 4.34 15.07
CA TYR A 102 5.83 4.03 14.01
C TYR A 102 7.22 3.80 14.63
N LYS A 103 7.96 2.82 14.09
CA LYS A 103 9.35 2.53 14.50
C LYS A 103 10.33 3.13 13.52
N ASP A 104 10.02 2.95 12.25
CA ASP A 104 10.72 3.40 11.07
C ASP A 104 9.88 4.41 10.28
N ILE A 105 10.55 5.18 9.43
CA ILE A 105 9.89 6.08 8.48
C ILE A 105 10.43 5.75 7.10
N ASP A 106 9.57 5.21 6.24
CA ASP A 106 9.90 4.99 4.84
C ASP A 106 9.81 6.30 4.05
N ILE A 107 10.90 6.68 3.39
CA ILE A 107 11.05 7.95 2.67
C ILE A 107 11.53 7.69 1.24
N LEU A 108 10.75 8.11 0.25
CA LEU A 108 11.16 8.14 -1.15
C LEU A 108 11.46 9.58 -1.54
N ILE A 109 12.72 9.82 -1.89
CA ILE A 109 13.21 11.09 -2.41
C ILE A 109 13.29 10.99 -3.93
N VAL A 110 12.46 11.77 -4.62
CA VAL A 110 12.46 11.82 -6.09
C VAL A 110 13.24 13.04 -6.55
N THR A 111 14.28 12.86 -7.35
CA THR A 111 15.06 13.97 -7.92
C THR A 111 14.62 14.28 -9.36
N LYS A 112 14.89 15.51 -9.84
CA LYS A 112 14.56 15.88 -11.24
C LYS A 112 15.39 15.10 -12.25
N LYS A 113 16.67 14.87 -11.93
CA LYS A 113 17.63 14.09 -12.73
C LYS A 113 18.46 13.24 -11.77
N LYS A 114 19.18 12.26 -12.30
CA LYS A 114 20.12 11.45 -11.53
C LYS A 114 21.24 12.33 -10.99
N ASN A 115 21.40 12.36 -9.66
CA ASN A 115 22.43 13.17 -8.99
C ASN A 115 23.68 12.35 -8.63
N TRP A 116 23.77 11.13 -9.14
CA TRP A 116 24.86 10.18 -8.89
C TRP A 116 25.22 9.46 -10.18
N LYS A 117 26.51 9.25 -10.42
CA LYS A 117 27.00 8.44 -11.55
C LYS A 117 27.03 6.97 -11.15
N LYS A 118 27.60 6.70 -9.97
CA LYS A 118 27.80 5.35 -9.41
C LYS A 118 26.81 5.03 -8.29
N LEU A 119 26.56 3.75 -8.04
CA LEU A 119 25.70 3.31 -6.91
C LEU A 119 26.27 3.73 -5.56
N ARG A 120 27.60 3.69 -5.40
CA ARG A 120 28.28 4.12 -4.17
C ARG A 120 27.94 5.56 -3.77
N GLU A 121 27.99 6.49 -4.72
CA GLU A 121 27.64 7.91 -4.49
C GLU A 121 26.19 8.07 -4.02
N LYS A 122 25.28 7.26 -4.56
CA LYS A 122 23.88 7.23 -4.13
C LYS A 122 23.77 6.80 -2.66
N TYR A 123 24.48 5.75 -2.27
CA TYR A 123 24.48 5.26 -0.89
C TYR A 123 25.15 6.24 0.07
N GLU A 124 26.24 6.90 -0.32
CA GLU A 124 26.86 7.96 0.48
C GLU A 124 25.90 9.14 0.72
N LEU A 125 25.11 9.53 -0.29
CA LEU A 125 24.05 10.53 -0.12
C LEU A 125 22.97 10.05 0.85
N ILE A 126 22.53 8.80 0.74
CA ILE A 126 21.54 8.20 1.64
C ILE A 126 22.07 8.21 3.09
N SER A 127 23.26 7.67 3.34
CA SER A 127 23.86 7.61 4.68
C SER A 127 23.99 9.00 5.30
N LYS A 128 24.40 10.01 4.53
CA LYS A 128 24.48 11.40 5.00
C LYS A 128 23.13 11.98 5.42
N ILE A 129 22.04 11.60 4.75
CA ILE A 129 20.68 12.02 5.13
C ILE A 129 20.22 11.24 6.37
N GLU A 130 20.46 9.93 6.40
CA GLU A 130 20.10 9.07 7.54
C GLU A 130 20.77 9.54 8.84
N GLU A 131 22.07 9.84 8.82
CA GLU A 131 22.81 10.31 10.00
C GLU A 131 22.19 11.59 10.58
N LYS A 132 21.83 12.54 9.71
CA LYS A 132 21.19 13.80 10.13
C LYS A 132 19.77 13.60 10.69
N LEU A 133 19.07 12.55 10.26
CA LEU A 133 17.73 12.21 10.75
C LEU A 133 17.77 11.37 12.04
N LYS A 134 18.72 10.43 12.16
CA LYS A 134 18.88 9.53 13.32
C LYS A 134 19.12 10.29 14.63
N GLY A 135 19.80 11.43 14.58
CA GLY A 135 19.98 12.33 15.73
C GLY A 135 18.67 12.86 16.36
N ASN A 136 17.51 12.56 15.78
CA ASN A 136 16.20 13.09 16.17
C ASN A 136 15.14 12.00 16.45
N LEU A 137 15.53 10.79 16.88
CA LEU A 137 14.63 9.67 17.26
C LEU A 137 13.82 9.05 16.10
N ILE A 138 14.31 9.18 14.88
CA ILE A 138 13.69 8.60 13.68
C ILE A 138 14.68 7.62 13.08
N THR A 139 14.24 6.39 12.78
CA THR A 139 15.01 5.44 11.96
C THR A 139 14.47 5.52 10.53
N PRO A 140 15.05 6.35 9.66
CA PRO A 140 14.55 6.47 8.30
C PRO A 140 15.02 5.28 7.46
N ASP A 141 14.14 4.76 6.60
CA ASP A 141 14.49 3.89 5.48
C ASP A 141 14.35 4.73 4.20
N ILE A 142 15.49 5.10 3.60
CA ILE A 142 15.54 6.11 2.54
C ILE A 142 15.83 5.44 1.20
N GLN A 143 14.92 5.68 0.25
CA GLN A 143 15.14 5.41 -1.16
C GLN A 143 15.29 6.73 -1.92
N ILE A 144 16.30 6.81 -2.80
CA ILE A 144 16.44 7.93 -3.75
C ILE A 144 16.27 7.39 -5.17
N ILE A 145 15.48 8.07 -5.99
CA ILE A 145 15.27 7.73 -7.40
C ILE A 145 15.13 9.02 -8.23
N ASP A 146 15.59 9.03 -9.47
CA ASP A 146 15.26 10.12 -10.38
C ASP A 146 13.87 9.92 -11.00
N TYR A 147 13.27 11.01 -11.46
CA TYR A 147 11.90 10.99 -11.97
C TYR A 147 11.69 10.05 -13.16
N GLU A 148 12.64 9.96 -14.09
CA GLU A 148 12.51 9.09 -15.26
C GLU A 148 12.59 7.62 -14.85
N SER A 149 13.55 7.26 -13.98
CA SER A 149 13.63 5.92 -13.41
C SER A 149 12.35 5.53 -12.65
N LEU A 150 11.75 6.45 -11.88
CA LEU A 150 10.49 6.17 -11.19
C LEU A 150 9.36 5.89 -12.18
N ARG A 151 9.23 6.70 -13.23
CA ARG A 151 8.20 6.54 -14.25
C ARG A 151 8.34 5.21 -14.99
N LEU A 152 9.56 4.76 -15.25
CA LEU A 152 9.84 3.49 -15.92
C LEU A 152 9.63 2.29 -14.99
N GLN A 153 10.06 2.38 -13.73
CA GLN A 153 10.03 1.23 -12.81
C GLN A 153 8.66 1.03 -12.17
N TYR A 154 7.91 2.10 -11.89
CA TYR A 154 6.65 2.02 -11.15
C TYR A 154 5.63 1.07 -11.79
N PRO A 155 5.30 1.15 -13.10
CA PRO A 155 4.26 0.32 -13.69
C PRO A 155 4.57 -1.18 -13.66
N HIS A 156 5.85 -1.54 -13.56
CA HIS A 156 6.34 -2.92 -13.64
C HIS A 156 6.84 -3.46 -12.29
N ASN A 157 6.72 -2.70 -11.19
CA ASN A 157 7.24 -3.10 -9.89
C ASN A 157 6.11 -3.33 -8.87
N PRO A 158 5.71 -4.60 -8.62
CA PRO A 158 4.68 -4.97 -7.65
C PRO A 158 4.87 -4.35 -6.26
N SER A 159 6.11 -4.31 -5.76
CA SER A 159 6.38 -3.76 -4.43
C SER A 159 6.23 -2.26 -4.39
N LEU A 160 6.72 -1.56 -5.40
CA LEU A 160 6.65 -0.10 -5.44
C LEU A 160 5.21 0.39 -5.59
N ILE A 161 4.39 -0.32 -6.38
CA ILE A 161 2.94 -0.08 -6.50
C ILE A 161 2.26 -0.15 -5.13
N TYR A 162 2.52 -1.21 -4.37
CA TYR A 162 1.97 -1.38 -3.03
C TYR A 162 2.51 -0.36 -2.02
N GLN A 163 3.81 -0.10 -2.03
CA GLN A 163 4.45 0.88 -1.14
C GLN A 163 3.81 2.25 -1.34
N LEU A 164 3.65 2.69 -2.58
CA LEU A 164 3.09 4.00 -2.90
C LEU A 164 1.56 4.03 -2.91
N LYS A 165 0.85 2.93 -2.62
CA LYS A 165 -0.62 2.95 -2.52
C LYS A 165 -1.12 3.90 -1.43
N ASP A 166 -0.44 3.91 -0.27
CA ASP A 166 -0.73 4.80 0.86
C ASP A 166 0.36 5.88 1.00
N LEU A 167 0.60 6.63 -0.08
CA LEU A 167 1.63 7.67 -0.06
C LEU A 167 1.11 8.99 0.53
N LYS A 168 2.05 9.79 1.03
CA LYS A 168 1.87 11.20 1.34
C LYS A 168 3.01 12.00 0.77
N ILE A 169 2.72 12.93 -0.14
CA ILE A 169 3.71 13.89 -0.62
C ILE A 169 3.83 14.99 0.43
N ILE A 170 5.01 15.14 1.03
CA ILE A 170 5.28 16.19 2.04
C ILE A 170 6.01 17.39 1.45
N TYR A 171 6.65 17.24 0.30
CA TYR A 171 7.33 18.31 -0.40
C TYR A 171 7.24 18.15 -1.91
N GLY A 172 7.09 19.28 -2.61
CA GLY A 172 7.06 19.34 -4.07
C GLY A 172 5.76 18.79 -4.65
N ASN A 173 5.79 18.49 -5.95
CA ASN A 173 4.68 17.87 -6.65
C ASN A 173 5.23 16.81 -7.62
N ILE A 174 4.52 15.69 -7.69
CA ILE A 174 4.84 14.60 -8.58
C ILE A 174 3.57 13.89 -9.01
N ASN A 175 3.45 13.65 -10.31
CA ASN A 175 2.41 12.79 -10.83
C ASN A 175 2.95 11.36 -10.86
N ILE A 176 2.48 10.51 -9.95
CA ILE A 176 2.84 9.09 -9.97
C ILE A 176 1.98 8.42 -11.05
N PRO A 177 2.57 7.61 -11.95
CA PRO A 177 1.79 6.94 -12.98
C PRO A 177 0.64 6.14 -12.36
N HIS A 178 -0.59 6.38 -12.80
CA HIS A 178 -1.73 5.56 -12.37
C HIS A 178 -1.81 4.24 -13.13
N LYS A 179 -1.17 4.18 -14.32
CA LYS A 179 -1.16 2.99 -15.15
C LYS A 179 -0.19 1.96 -14.60
N ILE A 180 -0.70 0.76 -14.41
CA ILE A 180 0.04 -0.42 -13.99
C ILE A 180 0.14 -1.35 -15.20
N GLU A 181 1.34 -1.80 -15.54
CA GLU A 181 1.63 -2.62 -16.72
C GLU A 181 2.39 -3.88 -16.32
N LEU A 182 1.89 -4.56 -15.28
CA LEU A 182 2.52 -5.77 -14.76
C LEU A 182 2.36 -6.91 -15.77
N SER A 183 3.50 -7.43 -16.21
CA SER A 183 3.58 -8.64 -17.01
C SER A 183 3.61 -9.89 -16.12
N LYS A 184 3.36 -11.06 -16.73
CA LYS A 184 3.59 -12.34 -16.04
C LYS A 184 5.03 -12.51 -15.60
N LEU A 185 5.97 -11.96 -16.37
CA LEU A 185 7.40 -11.99 -16.06
C LEU A 185 7.69 -11.18 -14.79
N ASP A 186 7.12 -9.98 -14.64
CA ASP A 186 7.29 -9.15 -13.44
C ASP A 186 6.82 -9.87 -12.17
N LEU A 187 5.66 -10.54 -12.26
CA LEU A 187 5.15 -11.37 -11.16
C LEU A 187 6.06 -12.57 -10.87
N SER A 188 6.55 -13.23 -11.92
CA SER A 188 7.38 -14.43 -11.81
C SER A 188 8.74 -14.11 -11.19
N ILE A 189 9.37 -13.02 -11.63
CA ILE A 189 10.59 -12.46 -11.02
C ILE A 189 10.34 -12.15 -9.55
N LYS A 190 9.16 -11.61 -9.21
CA LYS A 190 8.84 -11.28 -7.82
C LYS A 190 8.66 -12.50 -6.92
N LEU A 191 8.28 -13.64 -7.49
CA LEU A 191 8.21 -14.94 -6.83
C LEU A 191 9.53 -15.68 -6.84
N ASP A 192 10.56 -15.19 -7.54
CA ASP A 192 11.86 -15.82 -7.50
C ASP A 192 12.55 -15.51 -6.16
N TRP A 193 12.85 -16.58 -5.44
CA TRP A 193 13.57 -16.56 -4.17
C TRP A 193 14.76 -17.52 -4.23
N SER A 194 15.18 -17.92 -5.43
CA SER A 194 16.37 -18.74 -5.66
C SER A 194 17.64 -18.13 -5.01
N GLU A 195 17.66 -16.81 -4.84
CA GLU A 195 18.73 -16.06 -4.16
C GLU A 195 18.60 -15.94 -2.63
N VAL A 196 17.61 -16.58 -1.98
CA VAL A 196 17.52 -16.59 -0.50
C VAL A 196 18.60 -17.53 0.06
N MET A 197 19.80 -16.99 0.22
CA MET A 197 21.00 -17.76 0.55
C MET A 197 21.10 -18.14 2.05
N ASP A 198 20.49 -17.36 2.95
CA ASP A 198 20.75 -17.50 4.40
C ASP A 198 19.62 -18.16 5.22
N ASN A 199 18.48 -18.48 4.60
CA ASN A 199 17.28 -18.99 5.30
C ASN A 199 16.94 -18.16 6.56
N SER A 200 17.23 -16.86 6.54
CA SER A 200 16.97 -15.99 7.68
C SER A 200 15.47 -15.82 7.86
N SER A 201 15.02 -15.59 9.09
CA SER A 201 13.58 -15.46 9.34
C SER A 201 12.99 -14.24 8.60
N LYS A 202 13.81 -13.20 8.39
CA LYS A 202 13.44 -12.00 7.63
C LYS A 202 13.27 -12.27 6.14
N GLU A 203 14.15 -13.07 5.54
CA GLU A 203 14.00 -13.45 4.12
C GLU A 203 12.79 -14.34 3.91
N ILE A 204 12.54 -15.30 4.81
CA ILE A 204 11.35 -16.15 4.77
C ILE A 204 10.08 -15.27 4.84
N TYR A 205 10.05 -14.29 5.74
CA TYR A 205 8.98 -13.30 5.79
C TYR A 205 8.85 -12.50 4.49
N GLY A 206 9.96 -12.02 3.95
CA GLY A 206 9.99 -11.27 2.69
C GLY A 206 9.41 -12.07 1.52
N ALA A 207 9.80 -13.34 1.39
CA ALA A 207 9.30 -14.24 0.36
C ALA A 207 7.81 -14.56 0.52
N LEU A 208 7.35 -14.82 1.76
CA LEU A 208 5.92 -15.02 2.05
C LEU A 208 5.10 -13.77 1.73
N ARG A 209 5.57 -12.60 2.16
CA ARG A 209 4.93 -11.31 1.83
C ARG A 209 4.85 -11.10 0.32
N ASN A 210 5.92 -11.35 -0.42
CA ASN A 210 5.93 -11.21 -1.88
C ASN A 210 4.96 -12.18 -2.55
N THR A 211 4.89 -13.43 -2.08
CA THR A 211 3.97 -14.44 -2.61
C THR A 211 2.51 -14.02 -2.42
N ILE A 212 2.14 -13.58 -1.22
CA ILE A 212 0.78 -13.10 -0.93
C ILE A 212 0.45 -11.83 -1.73
N LEU A 213 1.41 -10.91 -1.84
CA LEU A 213 1.27 -9.69 -2.65
C LEU A 213 0.96 -10.04 -4.11
N VAL A 214 1.69 -10.97 -4.71
CA VAL A 214 1.45 -11.42 -6.09
C VAL A 214 0.06 -12.02 -6.25
N ARG A 215 -0.39 -12.85 -5.30
CA ARG A 215 -1.76 -13.41 -5.31
C ARG A 215 -2.83 -12.33 -5.25
N LEU A 216 -2.64 -11.28 -4.46
CA LEU A 216 -3.57 -10.15 -4.40
C LEU A 216 -3.60 -9.39 -5.73
N LEU A 217 -2.45 -9.17 -6.37
CA LEU A 217 -2.38 -8.57 -7.71
C LEU A 217 -3.12 -9.40 -8.75
N LEU A 218 -2.96 -10.73 -8.75
CA LEU A 218 -3.72 -11.62 -9.65
C LEU A 218 -5.24 -11.49 -9.48
N ARG A 219 -5.70 -11.07 -8.29
CA ARG A 219 -7.12 -10.79 -7.99
C ARG A 219 -7.52 -9.34 -8.28
N GLY A 220 -6.61 -8.52 -8.80
CA GLY A 220 -6.82 -7.10 -9.07
C GLY A 220 -6.63 -6.19 -7.86
N VAL A 221 -6.36 -6.73 -6.67
CA VAL A 221 -6.42 -6.01 -5.40
C VAL A 221 -5.10 -5.30 -5.12
N ILE A 222 -5.13 -3.98 -4.86
CA ILE A 222 -3.98 -3.19 -4.39
C ILE A 222 -4.37 -2.48 -3.10
N ASP A 223 -4.14 -3.17 -1.98
CA ASP A 223 -4.49 -2.69 -0.65
C ASP A 223 -3.50 -3.24 0.38
N ASN A 224 -2.79 -2.34 1.08
CA ASN A 224 -1.81 -2.72 2.10
C ASN A 224 -2.45 -3.29 3.37
N LYS A 225 -3.69 -2.89 3.71
CA LYS A 225 -4.43 -3.43 4.84
C LYS A 225 -4.77 -4.90 4.56
N LEU A 226 -5.33 -5.19 3.39
CA LEU A 226 -5.64 -6.58 2.98
C LEU A 226 -4.38 -7.45 2.89
N LEU A 227 -3.25 -6.90 2.45
CA LEU A 227 -1.97 -7.61 2.47
C LEU A 227 -1.54 -7.99 3.90
N LYS A 228 -1.67 -7.06 4.85
CA LYS A 228 -1.35 -7.31 6.27
C LYS A 228 -2.30 -8.33 6.90
N GLU A 229 -3.58 -8.24 6.61
CA GLU A 229 -4.61 -9.17 7.09
C GLU A 229 -4.37 -10.56 6.53
N SER A 230 -4.14 -10.70 5.22
CA SER A 230 -3.83 -11.98 4.57
C SER A 230 -2.58 -12.65 5.16
N LEU A 231 -1.53 -11.86 5.44
CA LEU A 231 -0.33 -12.36 6.13
C LEU A 231 -0.64 -12.87 7.55
N THR A 232 -1.51 -12.17 8.26
CA THR A 232 -1.87 -12.51 9.65
C THR A 232 -2.76 -13.74 9.69
N GLU A 233 -3.72 -13.86 8.77
CA GLU A 233 -4.63 -14.99 8.62
C GLU A 233 -3.86 -16.27 8.24
N GLN A 234 -2.93 -16.18 7.29
CA GLN A 234 -2.22 -17.36 6.78
C GLN A 234 -1.14 -17.89 7.73
N LEU A 235 -0.45 -17.01 8.47
CA LEU A 235 0.70 -17.40 9.30
C LEU A 235 0.41 -17.35 10.81
N GLY A 236 -0.61 -16.61 11.21
CA GLY A 236 -0.82 -16.22 12.60
C GLY A 236 0.12 -15.09 13.05
N ILE A 237 -0.39 -14.21 13.92
CA ILE A 237 0.33 -12.99 14.35
C ILE A 237 1.67 -13.29 15.05
N ASN A 238 1.74 -14.41 15.78
CA ASN A 238 2.93 -14.79 16.55
C ASN A 238 4.10 -15.20 15.64
N ILE A 239 3.85 -16.10 14.68
CA ILE A 239 4.87 -16.54 13.73
C ILE A 239 5.30 -15.36 12.86
N LEU A 240 4.34 -14.57 12.37
CA LEU A 240 4.61 -13.36 11.59
C LEU A 240 5.58 -12.40 12.30
N ASN A 241 5.34 -12.12 13.58
CA ASN A 241 6.20 -11.23 14.37
C ASN A 241 7.58 -11.85 14.62
N LYS A 242 7.67 -13.15 14.90
CA LYS A 242 8.95 -13.84 15.08
C LYS A 242 9.78 -13.84 13.79
N LEU A 243 9.16 -14.07 12.64
CA LEU A 243 9.84 -14.00 11.35
C LEU A 243 10.35 -12.58 11.06
N LYS A 244 9.50 -11.55 11.23
CA LYS A 244 9.88 -10.13 11.05
C LYS A 244 11.05 -9.72 11.92
N ASN A 245 11.06 -10.14 13.18
CA ASN A 245 12.09 -9.77 14.16
C ASN A 245 13.30 -10.70 14.15
N ASN A 246 13.36 -11.66 13.23
CA ASN A 246 14.42 -12.67 13.15
C ASN A 246 14.58 -13.57 14.40
N THR A 247 13.49 -13.79 15.15
CA THR A 247 13.47 -14.58 16.40
C THR A 247 12.76 -15.93 16.27
N ALA A 248 12.40 -16.35 15.05
CA ALA A 248 11.73 -17.62 14.81
C ALA A 248 12.65 -18.82 15.08
N SER A 249 12.10 -19.85 15.72
CA SER A 249 12.78 -21.12 15.96
C SER A 249 13.03 -21.90 14.66
N LYS A 250 13.93 -22.89 14.71
CA LYS A 250 14.21 -23.76 13.54
C LYS A 250 12.95 -24.46 13.02
N ILE A 251 12.06 -24.91 13.92
CA ILE A 251 10.80 -25.58 13.57
C ILE A 251 9.86 -24.60 12.87
N GLU A 252 9.67 -23.40 13.43
CA GLU A 252 8.82 -22.35 12.84
C GLU A 252 9.32 -21.93 11.46
N LYS A 253 10.64 -21.78 11.28
CA LYS A 253 11.25 -21.54 9.97
C LYS A 253 10.97 -22.67 8.99
N ARG A 254 11.14 -23.93 9.40
CA ARG A 254 10.86 -25.10 8.56
C ARG A 254 9.40 -25.14 8.11
N LEU A 255 8.46 -24.93 9.02
CA LEU A 255 7.03 -24.88 8.71
C LEU A 255 6.70 -23.74 7.75
N SER A 256 7.25 -22.55 8.00
CA SER A 256 7.06 -21.37 7.15
C SER A 256 7.63 -21.58 5.74
N LEU A 257 8.78 -22.23 5.62
CA LEU A 257 9.40 -22.59 4.33
C LEU A 257 8.57 -23.63 3.57
N ASN A 258 8.06 -24.65 4.25
CA ASN A 258 7.19 -25.64 3.62
C ASN A 258 5.90 -24.99 3.11
N TYR A 259 5.30 -24.10 3.91
CA TYR A 259 4.15 -23.32 3.50
C TYR A 259 4.46 -22.42 2.30
N LEU A 260 5.59 -21.68 2.34
CA LEU A 260 6.06 -20.85 1.23
C LEU A 260 6.23 -21.65 -0.05
N LYS A 261 6.83 -22.85 0.00
CA LYS A 261 7.01 -23.73 -1.16
C LYS A 261 5.67 -24.14 -1.76
N HIS A 262 4.73 -24.55 -0.91
CA HIS A 262 3.38 -24.90 -1.34
C HIS A 262 2.65 -23.72 -1.97
N LEU A 263 2.65 -22.56 -1.30
CA LEU A 263 1.98 -21.35 -1.77
C LEU A 263 2.59 -20.84 -3.08
N ASN A 264 3.92 -20.91 -3.24
CA ASN A 264 4.60 -20.54 -4.47
C ASN A 264 4.22 -21.44 -5.64
N LYS A 265 4.12 -22.75 -5.42
CA LYS A 265 3.70 -23.69 -6.46
C LYS A 265 2.32 -23.30 -7.00
N ILE A 266 1.35 -23.13 -6.11
CA ILE A 266 -0.02 -22.70 -6.48
C ILE A 266 0.01 -21.35 -7.19
N THR A 267 0.77 -20.38 -6.68
CA THR A 267 0.79 -19.03 -7.26
C THR A 267 1.43 -19.02 -8.65
N LYS A 268 2.46 -19.84 -8.91
CA LYS A 268 3.05 -20.00 -10.25
C LYS A 268 2.07 -20.63 -11.24
N GLU A 269 1.26 -21.61 -10.80
CA GLU A 269 0.17 -22.19 -11.59
C GLU A 269 -0.88 -21.12 -11.92
N GLU A 270 -1.30 -20.31 -10.95
CA GLU A 270 -2.24 -19.19 -11.15
C GLU A 270 -1.72 -18.15 -12.16
N ILE A 271 -0.42 -17.78 -12.11
CA ILE A 271 0.20 -16.88 -13.11
C ILE A 271 0.19 -17.53 -14.51
N SER A 272 0.47 -18.82 -14.59
CA SER A 272 0.51 -19.53 -15.86
C SER A 272 -0.88 -19.55 -16.51
N GLN A 273 -1.92 -19.79 -15.70
CA GLN A 273 -3.32 -19.85 -16.12
C GLN A 273 -3.98 -18.49 -16.36
N SER A 274 -3.42 -17.38 -15.85
CA SER A 274 -4.02 -16.06 -16.05
C SER A 274 -4.00 -15.66 -17.55
N GLY A 275 -5.16 -15.37 -18.14
CA GLY A 275 -5.25 -14.89 -19.54
C GLY A 275 -4.72 -13.46 -19.69
N LYS A 276 -4.45 -12.96 -20.91
CA LYS A 276 -3.91 -11.59 -21.13
C LYS A 276 -4.69 -10.47 -20.41
N ASP A 277 -5.97 -10.67 -20.13
CA ASP A 277 -6.89 -9.67 -19.58
C ASP A 277 -6.76 -9.41 -18.06
N TRP A 278 -5.85 -10.09 -17.34
CA TRP A 278 -5.74 -9.87 -15.88
C TRP A 278 -5.12 -8.51 -15.54
N SER A 279 -4.21 -7.99 -16.37
CA SER A 279 -3.61 -6.66 -16.18
C SER A 279 -4.65 -5.55 -16.25
N ASP A 280 -5.67 -5.71 -17.10
CA ASP A 280 -6.77 -4.75 -17.26
C ASP A 280 -7.67 -4.69 -16.02
N LYS A 281 -7.79 -5.80 -15.27
CA LYS A 281 -8.52 -5.83 -13.99
C LYS A 281 -7.82 -4.99 -12.92
N ILE A 282 -6.49 -4.97 -12.90
CA ILE A 282 -5.71 -4.17 -11.95
C ILE A 282 -5.86 -2.68 -12.25
N ILE A 283 -5.75 -2.29 -13.52
CA ILE A 283 -5.87 -0.89 -13.94
C ILE A 283 -7.25 -0.33 -13.55
N LYS A 284 -8.32 -1.13 -13.66
CA LYS A 284 -9.68 -0.73 -13.30
C LYS A 284 -9.92 -0.55 -11.79
N GLN A 285 -9.18 -1.25 -10.91
CA GLN A 285 -9.31 -1.07 -9.46
C GLN A 285 -8.48 0.10 -8.91
N TYR A 286 -7.46 0.56 -9.65
CA TYR A 286 -6.55 1.60 -9.18
C TYR A 286 -6.99 3.03 -9.54
N ASN A 287 -7.89 3.19 -10.52
CA ASN A 287 -8.51 4.46 -10.93
C ASN A 287 -9.82 4.71 -10.18
#